data_AF-A0A521S5Z8-F1
#
_entry.id   AF-A0A521S5Z8-F1
#
_cell.length_a   1.000
_cell.length_b   1.000
_cell.length_c   1.000
_cell.angle_alpha   90.00
_cell.angle_beta   90.00
_cell.angle_gamma   90.00
#
_symmetry.space_group_name_H-M   'P 1'
#
loop_
_entity.id
_entity.type
_entity.pdbx_description
1 polymer ?
#
loop_
_entity_poly.entity_id
_entity_poly.type
_entity_poly.pdbx_seq_one_letter_code
_entity_poly.pdbx_strand_id
1 'polypeptide(L)' 'QPAATPPRNIIASLSEIEKQHIQSILSHTRGHKGKACQILGISRPALDRKIKKYHLTEHFRKTFSVEY' A
#
# COMPACT_ATOMS: atom_id res chain seq x y z
N GLN A 1 11.09 1.06 29.00
CA GLN A 1 9.96 0.25 28.49
C GLN A 1 9.65 0.76 27.09
N PRO A 2 9.73 -0.02 26.00
CA PRO A 2 9.39 0.48 24.67
C PRO A 2 7.87 0.60 24.58
N ALA A 3 7.42 1.79 24.25
CA ALA A 3 6.03 2.19 24.24
C ALA A 3 5.21 1.34 23.26
N ALA A 4 4.16 0.69 23.76
CA ALA A 4 3.11 0.14 22.94
C ALA A 4 2.39 1.33 22.28
N THR A 5 2.69 1.60 21.01
CA THR A 5 1.93 2.55 20.19
C THR A 5 0.49 2.06 20.18
N PRO A 6 -0.48 2.80 20.74
CA PRO A 6 -1.87 2.37 20.68
C PRO A 6 -2.27 2.23 19.20
N PRO A 7 -3.10 1.24 18.83
CA PRO A 7 -3.59 1.13 17.47
C PRO A 7 -4.28 2.46 17.16
N ARG A 8 -3.67 3.23 16.26
CA ARG A 8 -4.17 4.54 15.86
C ARG A 8 -5.56 4.27 15.31
N ASN A 9 -6.60 4.63 16.07
CA ASN A 9 -7.97 4.47 15.63
C ASN A 9 -8.15 5.40 14.45
N ILE A 10 -8.00 4.86 13.24
CA ILE A 10 -8.00 5.62 12.01
C ILE A 10 -9.48 5.92 11.72
N ILE A 11 -9.98 7.03 12.25
CA ILE A 11 -11.28 7.58 11.83
C ILE A 11 -11.07 8.15 10.42
N ALA A 12 -11.01 7.25 9.44
CA ALA A 12 -10.90 7.57 8.04
C ALA A 12 -11.88 6.70 7.25
N SER A 13 -12.27 7.20 6.09
CA SER A 13 -13.16 6.48 5.19
C SER A 13 -12.55 5.14 4.78
N LEU A 14 -13.39 4.13 4.52
CA LEU A 14 -12.95 2.81 4.05
C LEU A 14 -12.02 2.91 2.83
N SER A 15 -12.29 3.86 1.93
CA SER A 15 -11.44 4.16 0.77
C SER A 15 -10.02 4.61 1.14
N GLU A 16 -9.86 5.37 2.22
CA GLU A 16 -8.57 5.90 2.67
C GLU A 16 -7.74 4.81 3.34
N ILE A 17 -8.38 4.02 4.21
CA ILE A 17 -7.76 2.85 4.83
C ILE A 17 -7.31 1.86 3.75
N GLU A 18 -8.17 1.59 2.76
CA GLU A 18 -7.84 0.72 1.64
C GLU A 18 -6.63 1.26 0.84
N LYS A 19 -6.60 2.56 0.53
CA LYS A 19 -5.48 3.20 -0.15
C LYS A 19 -4.17 3.05 0.65
N GLN A 20 -4.19 3.38 1.94
CA GLN A 20 -3.02 3.27 2.81
C GLN A 20 -2.52 1.83 2.90
N HIS A 21 -3.44 0.88 3.03
CA HIS A 21 -3.10 -0.54 3.12
C HIS A 21 -2.45 -1.03 1.82
N ILE A 22 -3.04 -0.71 0.65
CA ILE A 22 -2.46 -1.08 -0.66
C ILE A 22 -1.08 -0.44 -0.84
N GLN A 23 -0.92 0.83 -0.46
CA GLN A 23 0.36 1.52 -0.55
C GLN A 23 1.42 0.87 0.35
N SER A 24 1.05 0.50 1.58
CA SER A 24 1.94 -0.18 2.53
C SER A 24 2.39 -1.54 1.98
N ILE A 25 1.45 -2.36 1.47
CA ILE A 25 1.78 -3.66 0.85
C ILE A 25 2.66 -3.48 -0.39
N LEU A 26 2.36 -2.52 -1.26
CA LEU A 26 3.17 -2.26 -2.45
C LEU A 26 4.60 -1.84 -2.10
N SER A 27 4.77 -1.01 -1.07
CA SER A 27 6.09 -0.64 -0.54
C SER A 27 6.81 -1.85 0.05
N HIS A 28 6.14 -2.60 0.92
CA HIS A 28 6.68 -3.79 1.58
C HIS A 28 7.08 -4.89 0.58
N THR A 29 6.32 -5.04 -0.51
CA THR A 29 6.60 -5.98 -1.58
C THR A 29 7.56 -5.45 -2.62
N ARG A 30 8.13 -4.23 -2.46
CA ARG A 30 8.97 -3.56 -3.46
C ARG A 30 8.36 -3.63 -4.86
N GLY A 31 7.04 -3.40 -4.97
CA GLY A 31 6.36 -3.28 -6.26
C GLY A 31 6.08 -4.62 -6.94
N HIS A 32 6.36 -5.75 -6.27
CA HIS A 32 5.99 -7.06 -6.77
C HIS A 32 4.47 -7.26 -6.75
N LYS A 33 3.82 -6.89 -7.86
CA LYS A 33 2.35 -6.97 -8.04
C LYS A 33 1.78 -8.35 -7.68
N GLY A 34 2.50 -9.44 -7.99
CA GLY A 34 2.08 -10.80 -7.64
C GLY A 34 2.02 -11.06 -6.13
N LYS A 35 3.09 -10.69 -5.40
CA LYS A 35 3.12 -10.79 -3.93
C LYS A 35 2.10 -9.85 -3.29
N ALA A 36 1.95 -8.64 -3.82
CA ALA A 36 0.94 -7.69 -3.34
C ALA A 36 -0.48 -8.25 -3.50
N CYS A 37 -0.79 -8.89 -4.63
CA CYS A 37 -2.07 -9.56 -4.85
C CYS A 37 -2.33 -10.70 -3.85
N GLN A 38 -1.31 -11.53 -3.58
CA GLN A 38 -1.42 -12.59 -2.58
C GLN A 38 -1.70 -12.06 -1.18
N ILE A 39 -1.01 -11.00 -0.76
CA ILE A 39 -1.19 -10.41 0.58
C ILE A 39 -2.53 -9.69 0.70
N LEU A 40 -2.93 -8.94 -0.33
CA LEU A 40 -4.21 -8.22 -0.36
C LEU A 40 -5.42 -9.14 -0.59
N GLY A 41 -5.20 -10.40 -0.99
CA GLY A 41 -6.26 -11.34 -1.32
C GLY A 41 -7.10 -10.91 -2.54
N ILE A 42 -6.52 -10.15 -3.47
CA ILE A 42 -7.22 -9.65 -4.65
C ILE A 42 -6.53 -10.06 -5.95
N SER A 43 -7.29 -10.16 -7.03
CA SER A 43 -6.75 -10.46 -8.36
C SER A 43 -5.90 -9.30 -8.90
N ARG A 44 -4.89 -9.61 -9.73
CA ARG A 44 -4.08 -8.61 -10.47
C ARG A 44 -4.90 -7.50 -11.15
N PRO A 45 -6.00 -7.78 -11.89
CA PRO A 45 -6.82 -6.72 -12.47
C PRO A 45 -7.51 -5.82 -11.43
N ALA A 46 -7.89 -6.35 -10.26
CA ALA A 46 -8.46 -5.55 -9.19
C ALA A 46 -7.41 -4.64 -8.54
N LEU A 47 -6.19 -5.16 -8.34
CA LEU A 47 -5.05 -4.36 -7.87
C LEU A 47 -4.73 -3.23 -8.86
N ASP A 48 -4.69 -3.52 -10.16
CA ASP A 48 -4.41 -2.51 -11.20
C ASP A 48 -5.46 -1.39 -11.22
N ARG A 49 -6.75 -1.74 -11.12
CA ARG A 49 -7.85 -0.78 -10.98
C ARG A 49 -7.68 0.10 -9.74
N LYS A 50 -7.30 -0.47 -8.60
CA LYS A 50 -7.07 0.27 -7.35
C LYS A 50 -5.85 1.18 -7.44
N ILE A 51 -4.75 0.71 -8.02
CA ILE A 51 -3.55 1.53 -8.26
C ILE A 51 -3.89 2.74 -9.12
N LYS A 52 -4.68 2.56 -10.18
CA LYS A 52 -5.18 3.65 -11.04
C LYS A 52 -6.13 4.58 -10.29
N LYS A 53 -7.13 4.04 -9.59
CA LYS A 53 -8.12 4.79 -8.81
C LYS A 53 -7.48 5.70 -7.75
N TYR A 54 -6.42 5.21 -7.11
CA TYR A 54 -5.73 5.93 -6.03
C TYR A 54 -4.42 6.60 -6.47
N HIS A 55 -4.11 6.59 -7.77
CA HIS A 55 -2.88 7.14 -8.36
C HIS A 55 -1.58 6.69 -7.65
N LEU A 56 -1.51 5.40 -7.28
CA LEU A 56 -0.40 4.84 -6.47
C LEU A 56 0.89 4.58 -7.27
N THR A 57 0.88 4.78 -8.59
CA THR A 57 1.99 4.48 -9.51
C THR A 57 3.23 5.36 -9.28
N GLU A 58 3.02 6.63 -8.95
CA GLU A 58 4.09 7.65 -8.85
C GLU A 58 4.92 7.52 -7.57
N HIS A 59 4.30 7.06 -6.49
CA HIS A 59 4.94 6.97 -5.17
C HIS A 59 6.03 5.89 -5.12
N PHE A 60 5.85 4.84 -5.93
CA PHE A 60 6.81 3.74 -6.02
C PHE A 60 8.13 4.20 -6.66
N ARG A 61 8.08 5.06 -7.68
CA ARG A 61 9.29 5.55 -8.35
C ARG A 61 10.10 6.52 -7.47
N LYS A 62 9.45 7.24 -6.55
CA LYS A 62 10.07 8.25 -5.68
C LYS A 62 10.82 7.67 -4.49
N THR A 63 10.30 6.59 -3.88
CA THR A 63 10.88 5.99 -2.66
C THR A 63 12.20 5.26 -2.93
N PHE A 64 12.36 4.67 -4.12
CA PHE A 64 13.56 3.91 -4.49
C PHE A 64 14.59 4.75 -5.27
N SER A 65 14.34 6.04 -5.48
CA SER A 65 15.24 6.93 -6.23
C SER A 65 16.29 7.64 -5.34
N VAL A 66 16.28 7.41 -4.03
CA VAL A 66 17.23 8.03 -3.07
C VAL A 66 18.12 7.02 -2.33
N GLU A 67 18.17 5.77 -2.80
CA GLU A 67 19.09 4.77 -2.27
C GLU A 67 20.00 4.29 -3.40
N TYR A 68 20.97 5.14 -3.78
CA TYR A 68 22.26 4.79 -4.38
C TYR A 68 23.21 5.97 -4.25
#